data_AF-A0AAV2LFM3-F1
#
_entry.id   AF-A0AAV2LFM3-F1
#
_cell.length_a   1.000
_cell.length_b   1.000
_cell.length_c   1.000
_cell.angle_alpha   90.00
_cell.angle_beta   90.00
_cell.angle_gamma   90.00
#
_symmetry.space_group_name_H-M   'P 1'
#
loop_
_entity.id
_entity.type
_entity.pdbx_description
1 polymer ?
#
loop_
_entity_poly.entity_id
_entity_poly.type
_entity_poly.pdbx_seq_one_letter_code
_entity_poly.pdbx_strand_id
1 'polypeptide(L)'
;MASFFTQICRGFSTACVRNVLIKHVTIIGGGQMGAGIAQVAASTGHTVTLVDTSEHILKKSVKGIEGSLKRVVKKKYADNPQAGEEFIQKVLSNVSTCSDAQAAAQSTDLVLEAIVENLQIKQVLFSALDEVAPEQTIFASNTSSLPITDIASSTTRLDRFGGLHFFNPVPMMKLVEVIGTSSTSQDTFDSLLNFSKALGKTPVSCKDTPGFIVNRLLVPYMMEAIRLHERGHGSKEDIDIAMKLGAGYPMGPFELLDYVGLDTAKFIMDGWSSMDPENPLFAPSEILNKLVAEGKYGKKTGEGFYKYK
;
A
#
# COMPACT_ATOMS: atom_id res chain seq x y z
N MET A 1 30.54 51.72 -28.40
CA MET A 1 29.96 50.38 -28.17
C MET A 1 29.78 50.20 -26.68
N ALA A 2 28.53 50.21 -26.20
CA ALA A 2 28.20 50.04 -24.79
C ALA A 2 28.31 48.55 -24.41
N SER A 3 29.09 48.23 -23.38
CA SER A 3 29.15 46.89 -22.80
C SER A 3 28.22 46.85 -21.59
N PHE A 4 27.12 46.11 -21.70
CA PHE A 4 26.22 45.82 -20.60
C PHE A 4 26.84 44.73 -19.72
N PHE A 5 27.23 45.08 -18.49
CA PHE A 5 27.51 44.10 -17.46
C PHE A 5 26.18 43.64 -16.85
N THR A 6 25.73 42.44 -17.19
CA THR A 6 24.59 41.79 -16.53
C THR A 6 25.09 41.19 -15.21
N GLN A 7 24.77 41.85 -14.11
CA GLN A 7 25.07 41.36 -12.76
C GLN A 7 24.14 40.16 -12.47
N ILE A 8 24.70 38.95 -12.46
CA ILE A 8 23.95 37.75 -12.06
C ILE A 8 23.77 37.81 -10.54
N CYS A 9 22.63 38.33 -10.10
CA CYS A 9 22.18 38.17 -8.72
C CYS A 9 21.79 36.69 -8.51
N ARG A 10 22.71 35.91 -7.92
CA ARG A 10 22.35 34.63 -7.31
C ARG A 10 21.55 34.94 -6.04
N GLY A 11 20.22 34.92 -6.15
CA GLY A 11 19.35 34.89 -4.98
C GLY A 11 19.57 33.57 -4.25
N PHE A 12 20.12 33.63 -3.04
CA PHE A 12 20.07 32.50 -2.12
C PHE A 12 18.59 32.29 -1.76
N SER A 13 17.99 31.20 -2.26
CA SER A 13 16.67 30.78 -1.82
C SER A 13 16.78 30.34 -0.37
N THR A 14 16.22 31.13 0.55
CA THR A 14 16.09 30.83 1.98
C THR A 14 14.83 30.03 2.30
N ALA A 15 14.26 29.31 1.31
CA ALA A 15 13.19 28.36 1.59
C ALA A 15 13.79 27.17 2.37
N CYS A 16 13.81 27.30 3.69
CA CYS A 16 13.93 26.15 4.57
C CYS A 16 12.81 25.18 4.16
N VAL A 17 13.19 24.01 3.65
CA VAL A 17 12.26 22.93 3.26
C VAL A 17 11.35 22.69 4.47
N ARG A 18 10.07 23.07 4.36
CA ARG A 18 9.10 22.89 5.45
C ARG A 18 8.54 21.47 5.35
N ASN A 19 9.39 20.48 5.64
CA ASN A 19 8.93 19.11 5.80
C ASN A 19 7.93 19.06 6.96
N VAL A 20 6.69 18.68 6.68
CA VAL A 20 5.71 18.38 7.73
C VAL A 20 6.20 17.12 8.45
N LEU A 21 6.51 17.26 9.74
CA LEU A 21 6.88 16.15 10.59
C LEU A 21 5.59 15.40 10.97
N ILE A 22 5.39 14.23 10.36
CA ILE A 22 4.22 13.38 10.63
C ILE A 22 4.38 12.72 12.00
N LYS A 23 3.51 13.08 12.95
CA LYS A 23 3.44 12.48 14.30
C LYS A 23 2.11 11.78 14.53
N HIS A 24 1.01 12.39 14.08
CA HIS A 24 -0.35 11.89 14.17
C HIS A 24 -0.78 11.33 12.81
N VAL A 25 -1.18 10.06 12.79
CA VAL A 25 -1.59 9.35 11.57
C VAL A 25 -3.01 8.82 11.74
N THR A 26 -3.91 9.22 10.86
CA THR A 26 -5.27 8.68 10.79
C THR A 26 -5.32 7.64 9.68
N ILE A 27 -5.60 6.38 10.05
CA ILE A 27 -5.63 5.26 9.09
C ILE A 27 -7.09 4.85 8.90
N ILE A 28 -7.56 4.88 7.66
CA ILE A 28 -8.97 4.63 7.34
C ILE A 28 -9.11 3.25 6.70
N GLY A 29 -9.82 2.36 7.38
CA GLY A 29 -9.99 0.94 7.03
C GLY A 29 -9.32 0.03 8.06
N GLY A 30 -10.11 -0.70 8.85
CA GLY A 30 -9.66 -1.68 9.84
C GLY A 30 -9.30 -3.06 9.27
N GLY A 31 -9.21 -3.18 7.93
CA GLY A 31 -8.82 -4.42 7.26
C GLY A 31 -7.38 -4.86 7.56
N GLN A 32 -6.93 -5.92 6.88
CA GLN A 32 -5.57 -6.47 7.09
C GLN A 32 -4.47 -5.42 6.86
N MET A 33 -4.59 -4.63 5.79
CA MET A 33 -3.62 -3.59 5.45
C MET A 33 -3.63 -2.46 6.48
N GLY A 34 -4.77 -1.82 6.72
CA GLY A 34 -4.85 -0.70 7.66
C GLY A 34 -4.45 -1.09 9.09
N ALA A 35 -4.86 -2.26 9.59
CA ALA A 35 -4.40 -2.75 10.90
C ALA A 35 -2.88 -3.01 10.93
N GLY A 36 -2.33 -3.56 9.84
CA GLY A 36 -0.88 -3.77 9.71
C GLY A 36 -0.09 -2.46 9.67
N ILE A 37 -0.61 -1.44 8.98
CA ILE A 37 0.01 -0.11 8.93
C ILE A 37 -0.09 0.57 10.29
N ALA A 38 -1.24 0.49 10.95
CA ALA A 38 -1.45 1.01 12.30
C ALA A 38 -0.46 0.41 13.30
N GLN A 39 -0.26 -0.91 13.25
CA GLN A 39 0.73 -1.59 14.08
C GLN A 39 2.14 -1.03 13.88
N VAL A 40 2.59 -0.85 12.64
CA VAL A 40 3.96 -0.39 12.34
C VAL A 40 4.14 1.08 12.73
N ALA A 41 3.18 1.94 12.43
CA ALA A 41 3.20 3.35 12.83
C ALA A 41 3.25 3.51 14.36
N ALA A 42 2.38 2.80 15.08
CA ALA A 42 2.36 2.84 16.54
C ALA A 42 3.63 2.26 17.17
N SER A 43 4.21 1.21 16.56
CA SER A 43 5.48 0.58 17.01
C SER A 43 6.69 1.50 16.89
N THR A 44 6.60 2.52 16.05
CA THR A 44 7.68 3.49 15.78
C THR A 44 7.43 4.83 16.48
N GLY A 45 6.44 4.89 17.37
CA GLY A 45 6.18 6.03 18.24
C GLY A 45 5.20 7.06 17.68
N HIS A 46 4.59 6.80 16.53
CA HIS A 46 3.53 7.65 15.99
C HIS A 46 2.23 7.42 16.76
N THR A 47 1.46 8.49 16.96
CA THR A 47 0.09 8.38 17.47
C THR A 47 -0.82 8.03 16.30
N VAL A 48 -1.63 6.98 16.46
CA VAL A 48 -2.46 6.43 15.39
C VAL A 48 -3.92 6.46 15.80
N THR A 49 -4.76 7.01 14.93
CA THR A 49 -6.22 6.84 15.00
C THR A 49 -6.65 5.87 13.92
N LEU A 50 -7.07 4.66 14.28
CA LEU A 50 -7.63 3.68 13.36
C LEU A 50 -9.12 3.92 13.19
N VAL A 51 -9.56 4.09 11.94
CA VAL A 51 -10.94 4.41 11.60
C VAL A 51 -11.57 3.27 10.81
N ASP A 52 -12.79 2.89 11.19
CA ASP A 52 -13.64 1.98 10.42
C ASP A 52 -15.10 2.23 10.79
N THR A 53 -16.04 1.96 9.89
CA THR A 53 -17.47 2.22 10.12
C THR A 53 -18.08 1.27 11.16
N SER A 54 -17.42 0.16 11.46
CA SER A 54 -17.89 -0.84 12.42
C SER A 54 -17.00 -0.94 13.66
N GLU A 55 -17.58 -0.71 14.84
CA GLU A 55 -16.89 -0.98 16.12
C GLU A 55 -16.44 -2.43 16.25
N HIS A 56 -17.21 -3.38 15.69
CA HIS A 56 -16.84 -4.79 15.68
C HIS A 56 -15.56 -5.02 14.86
N ILE A 57 -15.43 -4.36 13.70
CA ILE A 57 -14.21 -4.40 12.91
C ILE A 57 -13.06 -3.79 13.70
N LEU A 58 -13.23 -2.58 14.26
CA LEU A 58 -12.19 -1.91 15.07
C LEU A 58 -11.67 -2.79 16.21
N LYS A 59 -12.56 -3.40 17.00
CA LYS A 59 -12.18 -4.34 18.07
C LYS A 59 -11.41 -5.54 17.53
N LYS A 60 -11.85 -6.11 16.40
CA LYS A 60 -11.15 -7.21 15.72
C LYS A 60 -9.77 -6.78 15.22
N SER A 61 -9.63 -5.58 14.67
CA SER A 61 -8.37 -5.02 14.17
C SER A 61 -7.37 -4.83 15.30
N VAL A 62 -7.77 -4.19 16.42
CA VAL A 62 -6.92 -4.00 17.60
C VAL A 62 -6.47 -5.34 18.18
N LYS A 63 -7.38 -6.32 18.30
CA LYS A 63 -7.03 -7.68 18.71
C LYS A 63 -6.06 -8.37 17.74
N GLY A 64 -6.22 -8.11 16.44
CA GLY A 64 -5.31 -8.59 15.39
C GLY A 64 -3.90 -7.99 15.52
N ILE A 65 -3.81 -6.69 15.82
CA ILE A 65 -2.56 -5.98 16.11
C ILE A 65 -1.89 -6.60 17.34
N GLU A 66 -2.62 -6.77 18.43
CA GLU A 66 -2.10 -7.40 19.65
C GLU A 66 -1.56 -8.82 19.38
N GLY A 67 -2.32 -9.66 18.68
CA GLY A 67 -1.89 -11.01 18.32
C GLY A 67 -0.67 -11.05 17.38
N SER A 68 -0.55 -10.06 16.49
CA SER A 68 0.63 -9.85 15.65
C SER A 68 1.84 -9.45 16.49
N LEU A 69 1.70 -8.48 17.38
CA LEU A 69 2.76 -8.03 18.28
C LEU A 69 3.27 -9.16 19.18
N LYS A 70 2.38 -9.98 19.75
CA LYS A 70 2.75 -11.18 20.52
C LYS A 70 3.68 -12.12 19.74
N ARG A 71 3.45 -12.30 18.44
CA ARG A 71 4.34 -13.09 17.56
C ARG A 71 5.68 -12.42 17.31
N VAL A 72 5.70 -11.08 17.18
CA VAL A 72 6.93 -10.30 17.01
C VAL A 72 7.79 -10.35 18.27
N VAL A 73 7.20 -10.12 19.45
CA VAL A 73 7.96 -10.08 20.71
C VAL A 73 8.47 -11.46 21.12
N LYS A 74 7.74 -12.54 20.82
CA LYS A 74 8.22 -13.91 21.04
C LYS A 74 9.56 -14.19 20.34
N LYS A 75 9.82 -13.53 19.20
CA LYS A 75 11.09 -13.65 18.47
C LYS A 75 12.13 -12.63 18.93
N LYS A 76 11.74 -11.36 19.13
CA LYS A 76 12.68 -10.26 19.42
C LYS A 76 13.07 -10.13 20.90
N TYR A 77 12.20 -10.56 21.81
CA TYR A 77 12.35 -10.45 23.25
C TYR A 77 12.29 -11.83 23.92
N ALA A 78 12.80 -12.87 23.23
CA ALA A 78 12.79 -14.24 23.74
C ALA A 78 13.47 -14.35 25.12
N ASP A 79 14.55 -13.57 25.32
CA ASP A 79 15.35 -13.57 26.55
C ASP A 79 14.81 -12.60 27.61
N ASN A 80 13.82 -11.76 27.30
CA ASN A 80 13.22 -10.81 28.23
C ASN A 80 11.70 -10.64 27.98
N PRO A 81 10.88 -11.59 28.43
CA PRO A 81 9.43 -11.56 28.21
C PRO A 81 8.74 -10.32 28.79
N GLN A 82 9.22 -9.80 29.92
CA GLN A 82 8.65 -8.61 30.57
C GLN A 82 8.79 -7.38 29.67
N ALA A 83 9.99 -7.15 29.10
CA ALA A 83 10.20 -6.05 28.16
C ALA A 83 9.35 -6.22 26.88
N GLY A 84 9.06 -7.46 26.48
CA GLY A 84 8.13 -7.75 25.39
C GLY A 84 6.68 -7.32 25.68
N GLU A 85 6.19 -7.59 26.89
CA GLU A 85 4.83 -7.16 27.30
C GLU A 85 4.75 -5.63 27.43
N GLU A 86 5.74 -4.99 28.05
CA GLU A 86 5.83 -3.52 28.13
C GLU A 86 5.83 -2.87 26.74
N PHE A 87 6.53 -3.47 25.78
CA PHE A 87 6.50 -3.04 24.38
C PHE A 87 5.09 -3.15 23.78
N ILE A 88 4.39 -4.27 23.98
CA ILE A 88 3.00 -4.43 23.48
C ILE A 88 2.10 -3.33 24.04
N GLN A 89 2.12 -3.11 25.35
CA GLN A 89 1.29 -2.10 25.99
C GLN A 89 1.59 -0.69 25.47
N LYS A 90 2.88 -0.35 25.29
CA LYS A 90 3.31 0.92 24.71
C LYS A 90 2.81 1.12 23.27
N VAL A 91 2.84 0.07 22.45
CA VAL A 91 2.32 0.15 21.08
C VAL A 91 0.81 0.33 21.08
N LEU A 92 0.09 -0.43 21.90
CA LEU A 92 -1.37 -0.33 21.98
C LEU A 92 -1.84 1.01 22.55
N SER A 93 -1.11 1.61 23.49
CA SER A 93 -1.43 2.95 24.00
C SER A 93 -1.32 4.05 22.94
N ASN A 94 -0.57 3.80 21.86
CA ASN A 94 -0.45 4.73 20.73
C ASN A 94 -1.58 4.56 19.69
N VAL A 95 -2.44 3.54 19.83
CA VAL A 95 -3.54 3.27 18.89
C VAL A 95 -4.87 3.61 19.55
N SER A 96 -5.51 4.66 19.06
CA SER A 96 -6.92 4.95 19.33
C SER A 96 -7.79 4.45 18.18
N THR A 97 -9.10 4.33 18.42
CA THR A 97 -10.07 3.92 17.41
C THR A 97 -11.19 4.95 17.31
N CYS A 98 -11.68 5.22 16.10
CA CYS A 98 -12.81 6.12 15.87
C CYS A 98 -13.73 5.56 14.79
N SER A 99 -15.04 5.72 14.93
CA SER A 99 -16.01 5.32 13.90
C SER A 99 -16.35 6.44 12.90
N ASP A 100 -15.92 7.67 13.19
CA ASP A 100 -16.15 8.85 12.37
C ASP A 100 -14.83 9.31 11.75
N ALA A 101 -14.75 9.19 10.42
CA ALA A 101 -13.55 9.56 9.67
C ALA A 101 -13.31 11.07 9.66
N GLN A 102 -14.35 11.89 9.62
CA GLN A 102 -14.22 13.34 9.58
C GLN A 102 -13.73 13.86 10.94
N ALA A 103 -14.30 13.37 12.04
CA ALA A 103 -13.84 13.70 13.39
C ALA A 103 -12.37 13.30 13.60
N ALA A 104 -11.98 12.11 13.13
CA ALA A 104 -10.60 11.62 13.24
C ALA A 104 -9.58 12.39 12.37
N ALA A 105 -10.03 13.13 11.36
CA ALA A 105 -9.15 13.88 10.45
C ALA A 105 -8.88 15.33 10.91
N GLN A 106 -9.62 15.86 11.88
CA GLN A 106 -9.50 17.26 12.34
C GLN A 106 -8.16 17.58 13.03
N SER A 107 -7.42 16.58 13.48
CA SER A 107 -6.16 16.76 14.24
C SER A 107 -5.09 15.75 13.85
N THR A 108 -4.88 15.57 12.54
CA THR A 108 -3.92 14.60 12.00
C THR A 108 -2.92 15.24 11.04
N ASP A 109 -1.69 14.73 11.02
CA ASP A 109 -0.66 15.19 10.08
C ASP A 109 -0.76 14.43 8.75
N LEU A 110 -1.20 13.15 8.81
CA LEU A 110 -1.33 12.25 7.67
C LEU A 110 -2.64 11.46 7.76
N VAL A 111 -3.46 11.53 6.72
CA VAL A 111 -4.52 10.54 6.46
C VAL A 111 -3.97 9.48 5.51
N LEU A 112 -4.09 8.21 5.89
CA LEU A 112 -3.74 7.07 5.05
C LEU A 112 -4.95 6.15 4.87
N GLU A 113 -5.46 6.12 3.64
CA GLU A 113 -6.63 5.33 3.26
C GLU A 113 -6.23 3.90 2.83
N ALA A 114 -6.91 2.91 3.41
CA ALA A 114 -6.77 1.47 3.13
C ALA A 114 -8.14 0.73 3.20
N ILE A 115 -9.15 1.31 2.54
CA ILE A 115 -10.51 0.79 2.36
C ILE A 115 -10.63 -0.04 1.06
N VAL A 116 -11.86 -0.48 0.76
CA VAL A 116 -12.21 -1.19 -0.47
C VAL A 116 -11.68 -0.50 -1.74
N GLU A 117 -11.26 -1.30 -2.71
CA GLU A 117 -10.66 -0.86 -3.96
C GLU A 117 -11.71 -0.39 -4.97
N ASN A 118 -12.39 0.72 -4.64
CA ASN A 118 -13.41 1.35 -5.46
C ASN A 118 -13.16 2.87 -5.53
N LEU A 119 -13.02 3.40 -6.76
CA LEU A 119 -12.66 4.79 -6.99
C LEU A 119 -13.69 5.77 -6.40
N GLN A 120 -14.98 5.57 -6.67
CA GLN A 120 -16.03 6.46 -6.20
C GLN A 120 -16.10 6.51 -4.67
N ILE A 121 -15.98 5.37 -4.00
CA ILE A 121 -15.99 5.32 -2.53
C ILE A 121 -14.79 6.08 -1.96
N LYS A 122 -13.60 5.90 -2.54
CA LYS A 122 -12.39 6.63 -2.11
C LYS A 122 -12.51 8.14 -2.38
N GLN A 123 -13.04 8.53 -3.54
CA GLN A 123 -13.26 9.94 -3.89
C GLN A 123 -14.24 10.62 -2.94
N VAL A 124 -15.36 9.97 -2.63
CA VAL A 124 -16.35 10.48 -1.64
C VAL A 124 -15.71 10.63 -0.27
N LEU A 125 -14.94 9.63 0.18
CA LEU A 125 -14.21 9.71 1.44
C LEU A 125 -13.28 10.93 1.45
N PHE A 126 -12.36 11.01 0.49
CA PHE A 126 -11.35 12.08 0.49
C PHE A 126 -11.95 13.48 0.33
N SER A 127 -13.04 13.62 -0.44
CA SER A 127 -13.78 14.89 -0.52
C SER A 127 -14.31 15.31 0.85
N ALA A 128 -14.93 14.40 1.61
CA ALA A 128 -15.46 14.72 2.94
C ALA A 128 -14.37 15.02 3.97
N LEU A 129 -13.20 14.39 3.84
CA LEU A 129 -12.05 14.67 4.70
C LEU A 129 -11.38 16.00 4.35
N ASP A 130 -11.36 16.38 3.08
CA ASP A 130 -10.77 17.64 2.61
C ASP A 130 -11.42 18.87 3.25
N GLU A 131 -12.73 18.78 3.55
CA GLU A 131 -13.49 19.86 4.20
C GLU A 131 -13.08 20.11 5.66
N VAL A 132 -12.60 19.08 6.37
CA VAL A 132 -12.40 19.12 7.82
C VAL A 132 -10.95 18.95 8.26
N ALA A 133 -10.11 18.34 7.42
CA ALA A 133 -8.72 18.11 7.74
C ALA A 133 -7.93 19.43 7.68
N PRO A 134 -7.02 19.68 8.63
CA PRO A 134 -6.17 20.87 8.64
C PRO A 134 -5.46 21.11 7.30
N GLU A 135 -5.14 22.38 7.03
CA GLU A 135 -4.54 22.81 5.76
C GLU A 135 -3.24 22.04 5.46
N GLN A 136 -2.42 21.79 6.49
CA GLN A 136 -1.14 21.10 6.37
C GLN A 136 -1.23 19.58 6.23
N THR A 137 -2.40 18.98 6.44
CA THR A 137 -2.55 17.52 6.48
C THR A 137 -2.31 16.92 5.10
N ILE A 138 -1.43 15.92 5.06
CA ILE A 138 -1.14 15.13 3.86
C ILE A 138 -2.17 14.00 3.73
N PHE A 139 -2.66 13.76 2.51
CA PHE A 139 -3.49 12.61 2.18
C PHE A 139 -2.68 11.59 1.38
N ALA A 140 -2.83 10.32 1.73
CA ALA A 140 -2.23 9.22 1.00
C ALA A 140 -3.22 8.05 0.84
N SER A 141 -3.19 7.39 -0.31
CA SER A 141 -3.89 6.11 -0.51
C SER A 141 -2.90 4.95 -0.56
N ASN A 142 -3.29 3.81 0.03
CA ASN A 142 -2.61 2.53 -0.08
C ASN A 142 -3.13 1.68 -1.27
N THR A 143 -3.95 2.25 -2.16
CA THR A 143 -4.45 1.56 -3.37
C THR A 143 -3.31 0.85 -4.12
N SER A 144 -3.64 -0.31 -4.70
CA SER A 144 -2.69 -1.11 -5.50
C SER A 144 -2.96 -1.00 -7.00
N SER A 145 -4.16 -0.56 -7.40
CA SER A 145 -4.61 -0.58 -8.80
C SER A 145 -5.16 0.72 -9.35
N LEU A 146 -5.63 1.64 -8.49
CA LEU A 146 -6.23 2.89 -8.94
C LEU A 146 -5.17 3.99 -9.06
N PRO A 147 -5.23 4.84 -10.11
CA PRO A 147 -4.36 6.00 -10.20
C PRO A 147 -4.56 6.95 -9.02
N ILE A 148 -3.47 7.41 -8.41
CA ILE A 148 -3.51 8.36 -7.31
C ILE A 148 -4.12 9.69 -7.77
N THR A 149 -3.84 10.12 -8.99
CA THR A 149 -4.41 11.32 -9.60
C THR A 149 -5.94 11.25 -9.66
N ASP A 150 -6.51 10.09 -10.00
CA ASP A 150 -7.97 9.92 -10.08
C ASP A 150 -8.61 9.96 -8.68
N ILE A 151 -7.95 9.41 -7.67
CA ILE A 151 -8.43 9.49 -6.29
C ILE A 151 -8.34 10.93 -5.79
N ALA A 152 -7.21 11.60 -6.02
CA ALA A 152 -6.95 12.95 -5.55
C ALA A 152 -7.87 13.99 -6.18
N SER A 153 -8.42 13.74 -7.38
CA SER A 153 -9.24 14.69 -8.14
C SER A 153 -10.53 15.13 -7.43
N SER A 154 -10.94 14.45 -6.36
CA SER A 154 -12.07 14.87 -5.51
C SER A 154 -11.68 15.84 -4.39
N THR A 155 -10.43 16.28 -4.34
CA THR A 155 -9.90 17.18 -3.31
C THR A 155 -9.32 18.46 -3.90
N THR A 156 -9.21 19.49 -3.06
CA THR A 156 -8.57 20.76 -3.38
C THR A 156 -7.08 20.80 -3.01
N ARG A 157 -6.58 19.80 -2.25
CA ARG A 157 -5.20 19.71 -1.75
C ARG A 157 -4.30 18.80 -2.59
N LEU A 158 -4.40 18.88 -3.92
CA LEU A 158 -3.66 17.99 -4.85
C LEU A 158 -2.14 17.99 -4.61
N ASP A 159 -1.58 19.10 -4.13
CA ASP A 159 -0.16 19.22 -3.80
C ASP A 159 0.25 18.51 -2.51
N ARG A 160 -0.72 18.18 -1.66
CA ARG A 160 -0.58 17.41 -0.41
C ARG A 160 -1.24 16.03 -0.49
N PHE A 161 -1.37 15.50 -1.70
CA PHE A 161 -1.90 14.16 -1.96
C PHE A 161 -0.81 13.28 -2.60
N GLY A 162 -0.65 12.04 -2.12
CA GLY A 162 0.24 11.05 -2.72
C GLY A 162 -0.24 9.61 -2.55
N GLY A 163 0.62 8.65 -2.89
CA GLY A 163 0.42 7.24 -2.58
C GLY A 163 1.45 6.73 -1.59
N LEU A 164 1.01 5.85 -0.69
CA LEU A 164 1.85 5.07 0.21
C LEU A 164 1.42 3.61 0.12
N HIS A 165 2.03 2.88 -0.82
CA HIS A 165 1.65 1.49 -1.11
C HIS A 165 2.53 0.53 -0.31
N PHE A 166 1.91 -0.09 0.70
CA PHE A 166 2.51 -1.10 1.57
C PHE A 166 2.24 -2.52 1.05
N PHE A 167 3.06 -3.47 1.50
CA PHE A 167 2.96 -4.87 1.10
C PHE A 167 2.56 -5.77 2.27
N ASN A 168 1.64 -6.70 2.04
CA ASN A 168 1.19 -7.67 3.04
C ASN A 168 2.22 -8.81 3.24
N PRO A 169 2.50 -9.26 4.48
CA PRO A 169 2.15 -8.65 5.77
C PRO A 169 2.97 -7.41 6.11
N VAL A 170 2.29 -6.29 6.37
CA VAL A 170 2.92 -4.97 6.56
C VAL A 170 4.02 -4.96 7.63
N PRO A 171 3.89 -5.62 8.81
CA PRO A 171 4.96 -5.63 9.80
C PRO A 171 6.24 -6.35 9.35
N MET A 172 6.13 -7.29 8.40
CA MET A 172 7.25 -8.12 7.92
C MET A 172 7.89 -7.55 6.65
N MET A 173 7.08 -7.00 5.75
CA MET A 173 7.56 -6.46 4.48
C MET A 173 8.30 -5.14 4.73
N LYS A 174 9.51 -5.01 4.18
CA LYS A 174 10.34 -3.82 4.33
C LYS A 174 10.04 -2.75 3.30
N LEU A 175 9.53 -3.12 2.13
CA LEU A 175 9.29 -2.19 1.02
C LEU A 175 8.04 -1.34 1.26
N VAL A 176 8.12 -0.08 0.84
CA VAL A 176 6.97 0.81 0.60
C VAL A 176 7.23 1.54 -0.71
N GLU A 177 6.23 1.62 -1.58
CA GLU A 177 6.31 2.51 -2.74
C GLU A 177 5.68 3.85 -2.36
N VAL A 178 6.42 4.94 -2.59
CA VAL A 178 5.95 6.31 -2.40
C VAL A 178 5.67 6.91 -3.76
N ILE A 179 4.41 7.27 -3.98
CA ILE A 179 3.89 7.67 -5.29
C ILE A 179 3.61 9.15 -5.29
N GLY A 180 4.27 9.87 -6.20
CA GLY A 180 4.00 11.27 -6.51
C GLY A 180 3.18 11.38 -7.79
N THR A 181 2.15 12.23 -7.75
CA THR A 181 1.46 12.70 -8.95
C THR A 181 2.21 13.90 -9.56
N SER A 182 1.76 14.40 -10.70
CA SER A 182 2.28 15.67 -11.25
C SER A 182 1.98 16.89 -10.37
N SER A 183 0.96 16.81 -9.52
CA SER A 183 0.55 17.89 -8.62
C SER A 183 1.23 17.80 -7.25
N THR A 184 1.65 16.60 -6.82
CA THR A 184 2.25 16.38 -5.50
C THR A 184 3.49 17.25 -5.32
N SER A 185 3.49 18.09 -4.28
CA SER A 185 4.62 18.95 -3.94
C SER A 185 5.84 18.12 -3.51
N GLN A 186 7.03 18.65 -3.74
CA GLN A 186 8.26 18.01 -3.29
C GLN A 186 8.29 17.86 -1.76
N ASP A 187 7.81 18.87 -1.01
CA ASP A 187 7.73 18.83 0.44
C ASP A 187 6.83 17.67 0.93
N THR A 188 5.68 17.46 0.27
CA THR A 188 4.79 16.31 0.58
C THR A 188 5.49 14.99 0.26
N PHE A 189 6.12 14.89 -0.91
CA PHE A 189 6.82 13.68 -1.31
C PHE A 189 7.95 13.32 -0.33
N ASP A 190 8.73 14.31 0.10
CA ASP A 190 9.81 14.14 1.06
C ASP A 190 9.28 13.78 2.45
N SER A 191 8.17 14.38 2.89
CA SER A 191 7.48 13.99 4.13
C SER A 191 7.03 12.52 4.10
N LEU A 192 6.45 12.04 2.99
CA LEU A 192 6.03 10.64 2.83
C LEU A 192 7.23 9.67 2.78
N LEU A 193 8.33 10.05 2.12
CA LEU A 193 9.59 9.31 2.14
C LEU A 193 10.17 9.20 3.56
N ASN A 194 10.21 10.32 4.29
CA ASN A 194 10.74 10.39 5.64
C ASN A 194 9.89 9.60 6.63
N PHE A 195 8.56 9.70 6.51
CA PHE A 195 7.63 8.87 7.28
C PHE A 195 7.90 7.38 7.01
N SER A 196 8.00 6.95 5.76
CA SER A 196 8.31 5.55 5.41
C SER A 196 9.62 5.07 6.03
N LYS A 197 10.67 5.89 6.03
CA LYS A 197 11.94 5.57 6.71
C LYS A 197 11.77 5.48 8.24
N ALA A 198 11.01 6.40 8.84
CA ALA A 198 10.72 6.40 10.27
C ALA A 198 9.95 5.13 10.69
N LEU A 199 9.13 4.57 9.80
CA LEU A 199 8.47 3.27 9.99
C LEU A 199 9.42 2.06 9.92
N GLY A 200 10.72 2.27 9.69
CA GLY A 200 11.69 1.21 9.46
C GLY A 200 11.53 0.52 8.10
N LYS A 201 10.88 1.20 7.14
CA LYS A 201 10.70 0.72 5.77
C LYS A 201 11.81 1.24 4.86
N THR A 202 11.94 0.60 3.71
CA THR A 202 12.78 1.01 2.59
C THR A 202 11.85 1.59 1.53
N PRO A 203 11.70 2.93 1.47
CA PRO A 203 10.87 3.53 0.44
C PRO A 203 11.55 3.48 -0.93
N VAL A 204 10.75 3.30 -1.97
CA VAL A 204 11.14 3.52 -3.37
C VAL A 204 10.20 4.54 -3.99
N SER A 205 10.73 5.42 -4.85
CA SER A 205 9.94 6.43 -5.55
C SER A 205 9.32 5.84 -6.82
N CYS A 206 8.03 6.08 -7.03
CA CYS A 206 7.35 5.76 -8.27
C CYS A 206 6.50 6.95 -8.74
N LYS A 207 6.30 7.05 -10.06
CA LYS A 207 5.29 7.94 -10.64
C LYS A 207 3.92 7.26 -10.55
N ASP A 208 2.87 8.07 -10.57
CA ASP A 208 1.51 7.55 -10.68
C ASP A 208 1.28 6.86 -12.03
N THR A 209 1.50 5.54 -12.04
CA THR A 209 1.36 4.67 -13.20
C THR A 209 0.72 3.36 -12.73
N PRO A 210 -0.12 2.71 -13.56
CA PRO A 210 -0.85 1.52 -13.14
C PRO A 210 0.08 0.43 -12.57
N GLY A 211 -0.12 0.03 -11.31
CA GLY A 211 0.68 -1.01 -10.66
C GLY A 211 2.06 -0.58 -10.16
N PHE A 212 2.41 0.70 -10.23
CA PHE A 212 3.65 1.28 -9.70
C PHE A 212 4.91 0.53 -10.20
N ILE A 213 5.77 0.02 -9.31
CA ILE A 213 6.96 -0.74 -9.72
C ILE A 213 6.68 -2.24 -9.57
N VAL A 214 6.37 -2.68 -8.36
CA VAL A 214 6.28 -4.12 -8.04
C VAL A 214 5.17 -4.78 -8.84
N ASN A 215 3.93 -4.27 -8.76
CA ASN A 215 2.83 -4.92 -9.46
C ASN A 215 2.98 -4.79 -10.98
N ARG A 216 3.46 -3.64 -11.48
CA ARG A 216 3.66 -3.40 -12.91
C ARG A 216 4.65 -4.37 -13.56
N LEU A 217 5.61 -4.89 -12.78
CA LEU A 217 6.54 -5.94 -13.22
C LEU A 217 6.02 -7.34 -12.90
N LEU A 218 5.49 -7.55 -11.70
CA LEU A 218 5.16 -8.87 -11.18
C LEU A 218 3.89 -9.46 -11.81
N VAL A 219 2.83 -8.66 -11.97
CA VAL A 219 1.55 -9.15 -12.53
C VAL A 219 1.73 -9.58 -13.97
N PRO A 220 2.33 -8.80 -14.89
CA PRO A 220 2.55 -9.26 -16.26
C PRO A 220 3.47 -10.48 -16.36
N TYR A 221 4.48 -10.58 -15.48
CA TYR A 221 5.31 -11.80 -15.38
C TYR A 221 4.47 -13.04 -15.04
N MET A 222 3.58 -12.93 -14.05
CA MET A 222 2.69 -14.04 -13.68
C MET A 222 1.70 -14.36 -14.81
N MET A 223 1.21 -13.35 -15.53
CA MET A 223 0.37 -13.57 -16.71
C MET A 223 1.11 -14.27 -17.85
N GLU A 224 2.38 -13.93 -18.09
CA GLU A 224 3.20 -14.64 -19.07
C GLU A 224 3.45 -16.10 -18.68
N ALA A 225 3.60 -16.41 -17.39
CA ALA A 225 3.70 -17.79 -16.92
C ALA A 225 2.40 -18.57 -17.22
N ILE A 226 1.23 -17.97 -16.97
CA ILE A 226 -0.06 -18.59 -17.32
C ILE A 226 -0.15 -18.83 -18.83
N ARG A 227 0.18 -17.83 -19.65
CA ARG A 227 0.13 -17.94 -21.12
C ARG A 227 1.10 -19.00 -21.66
N LEU A 228 2.28 -19.16 -21.04
CA LEU A 228 3.23 -20.21 -21.39
C LEU A 228 2.64 -21.60 -21.10
N HIS A 229 1.94 -21.75 -19.97
CA HIS A 229 1.22 -22.97 -19.63
C HIS A 229 0.03 -23.25 -20.57
N GLU A 230 -0.77 -22.22 -20.90
CA GLU A 230 -1.91 -22.33 -21.83
C GLU A 230 -1.47 -22.81 -23.23
N ARG A 231 -0.28 -22.39 -23.69
CA ARG A 231 0.32 -22.87 -24.95
C ARG A 231 0.89 -24.29 -24.87
N GLY A 232 0.89 -24.93 -23.70
CA GLY A 232 1.42 -26.28 -23.51
C GLY A 232 2.94 -26.38 -23.54
N HIS A 233 3.66 -25.26 -23.38
CA HIS A 233 5.14 -25.26 -23.40
C HIS A 233 5.75 -25.80 -22.11
N GLY A 234 4.99 -25.83 -21.02
CA GLY A 234 5.42 -26.35 -19.73
C GLY A 234 4.26 -26.61 -18.79
N SER A 235 4.43 -27.58 -17.89
CA SER A 235 3.51 -27.80 -16.76
C SER A 235 3.65 -26.66 -15.75
N LYS A 236 2.62 -26.44 -14.91
CA LYS A 236 2.67 -25.38 -13.87
C LYS A 236 3.79 -25.66 -12.87
N GLU A 237 3.93 -26.94 -12.54
CA GLU A 237 4.93 -27.48 -11.63
C GLU A 237 6.35 -27.23 -12.17
N ASP A 238 6.61 -27.53 -13.44
CA ASP A 238 7.93 -27.32 -14.05
C ASP A 238 8.26 -25.83 -14.17
N ILE A 239 7.27 -24.99 -14.52
CA ILE A 239 7.46 -23.53 -14.59
C ILE A 239 7.81 -22.98 -13.19
N ASP A 240 7.11 -23.42 -12.15
CA ASP A 240 7.41 -23.02 -10.77
C ASP A 240 8.80 -23.48 -10.33
N ILE A 241 9.18 -24.73 -10.63
CA ILE A 241 10.51 -25.26 -10.32
C ILE A 241 11.59 -24.47 -11.07
N ALA A 242 11.39 -24.20 -12.36
CA ALA A 242 12.32 -23.45 -13.19
C ALA A 242 12.55 -22.04 -12.64
N MET A 243 11.50 -21.34 -12.20
CA MET A 243 11.63 -19.99 -11.66
C MET A 243 12.24 -19.98 -10.25
N LYS A 244 11.97 -21.01 -9.43
CA LYS A 244 12.61 -21.15 -8.12
C LYS A 244 14.09 -21.47 -8.22
N LEU A 245 14.47 -22.48 -9.01
CA LEU A 245 15.85 -22.95 -9.08
C LEU A 245 16.71 -22.15 -10.07
N GLY A 246 16.14 -21.69 -11.17
CA GLY A 246 16.84 -20.98 -12.23
C GLY A 246 16.95 -19.47 -11.98
N ALA A 247 15.88 -18.82 -11.50
CA ALA A 247 15.86 -17.38 -11.22
C ALA A 247 15.99 -17.03 -9.73
N GLY A 248 16.05 -18.04 -8.85
CA GLY A 248 16.22 -17.85 -7.40
C GLY A 248 14.98 -17.29 -6.70
N TYR A 249 13.79 -17.42 -7.29
CA TYR A 249 12.57 -16.90 -6.67
C TYR A 249 12.16 -17.78 -5.47
N PRO A 250 11.64 -17.18 -4.38
CA PRO A 250 11.21 -17.96 -3.21
C PRO A 250 9.94 -18.77 -3.48
N MET A 251 9.12 -18.35 -4.45
CA MET A 251 7.93 -19.05 -4.92
C MET A 251 7.89 -18.97 -6.45
N GLY A 252 7.41 -20.04 -7.10
CA GLY A 252 7.13 -19.99 -8.53
C GLY A 252 5.93 -19.08 -8.85
N PRO A 253 5.72 -18.68 -10.11
CA PRO A 253 4.63 -17.78 -10.48
C PRO A 253 3.24 -18.34 -10.17
N PHE A 254 2.98 -19.64 -10.30
CA PHE A 254 1.67 -20.22 -9.97
C PHE A 254 1.46 -20.31 -8.45
N GLU A 255 2.48 -20.74 -7.71
CA GLU A 255 2.48 -20.69 -6.24
C GLU A 255 2.25 -19.27 -5.71
N LEU A 256 2.84 -18.27 -6.36
CA LEU A 256 2.70 -16.86 -6.01
C LEU A 256 1.32 -16.30 -6.36
N LEU A 257 0.78 -16.65 -7.54
CA LEU A 257 -0.59 -16.32 -7.93
C LEU A 257 -1.60 -16.83 -6.90
N ASP A 258 -1.47 -18.09 -6.48
CA ASP A 258 -2.35 -18.67 -5.47
C ASP A 258 -2.14 -18.07 -4.07
N TYR A 259 -0.94 -17.56 -3.77
CA TYR A 259 -0.65 -16.87 -2.52
C TYR A 259 -1.25 -15.46 -2.47
N VAL A 260 -1.12 -14.69 -3.55
CA VAL A 260 -1.68 -13.33 -3.68
C VAL A 260 -3.20 -13.38 -3.78
N GLY A 261 -3.73 -14.31 -4.57
CA GLY A 261 -5.15 -14.47 -4.85
C GLY A 261 -5.47 -14.29 -6.33
N LEU A 262 -6.12 -15.28 -6.93
CA LEU A 262 -6.42 -15.27 -8.37
C LEU A 262 -7.44 -14.19 -8.77
N ASP A 263 -8.43 -13.96 -7.92
CA ASP A 263 -9.39 -12.86 -8.03
C ASP A 263 -8.71 -11.49 -7.97
N THR A 264 -7.71 -11.32 -7.10
CA THR A 264 -6.93 -10.08 -7.00
C THR A 264 -6.10 -9.85 -8.25
N ALA A 265 -5.37 -10.87 -8.71
CA ALA A 265 -4.59 -10.78 -9.95
C ALA A 265 -5.49 -10.48 -11.15
N LYS A 266 -6.65 -11.16 -11.26
CA LYS A 266 -7.64 -10.90 -12.31
C LYS A 266 -8.20 -9.49 -12.25
N PHE A 267 -8.60 -9.00 -11.06
CA PHE A 267 -9.15 -7.65 -10.91
C PHE A 267 -8.18 -6.57 -11.38
N ILE A 268 -6.90 -6.68 -10.98
CA ILE A 268 -5.85 -5.78 -11.46
C ILE A 268 -5.74 -5.87 -12.98
N MET A 269 -5.76 -7.10 -13.51
CA MET A 269 -5.51 -7.33 -14.92
C MET A 269 -6.65 -6.84 -15.83
N ASP A 270 -7.89 -7.08 -15.44
CA ASP A 270 -9.08 -6.56 -16.11
C ASP A 270 -9.09 -5.01 -16.09
N GLY A 271 -8.66 -4.41 -14.98
CA GLY A 271 -8.51 -2.96 -14.85
C GLY A 271 -7.51 -2.38 -15.87
N TRP A 272 -6.31 -2.96 -15.97
CA TRP A 272 -5.32 -2.50 -16.96
C TRP A 272 -5.72 -2.81 -18.40
N SER A 273 -6.36 -3.96 -18.65
CA SER A 273 -6.91 -4.29 -19.96
C SER A 273 -8.01 -3.31 -20.39
N SER A 274 -8.80 -2.79 -19.44
CA SER A 274 -9.82 -1.78 -19.75
C SER A 274 -9.20 -0.41 -20.04
N MET A 275 -8.08 -0.07 -19.40
CA MET A 275 -7.36 1.19 -19.63
C MET A 275 -6.53 1.20 -20.91
N ASP A 276 -5.96 0.04 -21.30
CA ASP A 276 -5.10 -0.10 -22.48
C ASP A 276 -5.42 -1.41 -23.23
N PRO A 277 -6.58 -1.47 -23.94
CA PRO A 277 -7.09 -2.71 -24.53
C PRO A 277 -6.21 -3.31 -25.62
N GLU A 278 -5.42 -2.48 -26.29
CA GLU A 278 -4.54 -2.90 -27.39
C GLU A 278 -3.22 -3.50 -26.89
N ASN A 279 -2.97 -3.45 -25.57
CA ASN A 279 -1.71 -3.91 -25.01
C ASN A 279 -1.70 -5.43 -24.81
N PRO A 280 -0.88 -6.18 -25.56
CA PRO A 280 -0.88 -7.63 -25.49
C PRO A 280 -0.44 -8.17 -24.12
N LEU A 281 0.33 -7.38 -23.36
CA LEU A 281 0.76 -7.78 -22.01
C LEU A 281 -0.42 -7.82 -21.02
N PHE A 282 -1.49 -7.08 -21.31
CA PHE A 282 -2.67 -6.96 -20.45
C PHE A 282 -3.84 -7.85 -20.91
N ALA A 283 -3.65 -8.63 -21.96
CA ALA A 283 -4.66 -9.54 -22.47
C ALA A 283 -5.14 -10.52 -21.38
N PRO A 284 -6.45 -10.80 -21.28
CA PRO A 284 -6.99 -11.71 -20.28
C PRO A 284 -6.49 -13.15 -20.49
N SER A 285 -6.52 -13.97 -19.43
CA SER A 285 -6.27 -15.42 -19.50
C SER A 285 -7.57 -16.19 -19.31
N GLU A 286 -7.81 -17.18 -20.18
CA GLU A 286 -9.00 -18.04 -20.11
C GLU A 286 -8.96 -18.94 -18.87
N ILE A 287 -7.80 -19.52 -18.56
CA ILE A 287 -7.65 -20.38 -17.38
C ILE A 287 -7.88 -19.57 -16.10
N LEU A 288 -7.32 -18.35 -16.02
CA LEU A 288 -7.51 -17.48 -14.86
C LEU A 288 -8.99 -17.11 -14.69
N ASN A 289 -9.66 -16.73 -15.77
CA ASN A 289 -11.10 -16.41 -15.76
C ASN A 289 -11.93 -17.59 -15.27
N LYS A 290 -11.63 -18.80 -15.75
CA LYS A 290 -12.33 -20.02 -15.35
C LYS A 290 -12.15 -20.32 -13.85
N LEU A 291 -10.93 -20.28 -13.33
CA LEU A 291 -10.66 -20.56 -11.92
C LEU A 291 -11.38 -19.56 -11.00
N VAL A 292 -11.35 -18.27 -11.34
CA VAL A 292 -12.08 -17.24 -10.59
C VAL A 292 -13.60 -17.46 -10.67
N ALA A 293 -14.14 -17.79 -11.85
CA ALA A 293 -15.58 -18.09 -11.99
C ALA A 293 -16.02 -19.33 -11.18
N GLU A 294 -15.12 -20.29 -10.96
CA GLU A 294 -15.34 -21.48 -10.12
C GLU A 294 -15.15 -21.20 -8.61
N GLY A 295 -14.85 -19.95 -8.21
CA GLY A 295 -14.61 -19.59 -6.81
C GLY A 295 -13.27 -20.08 -6.26
N LYS A 296 -12.33 -20.47 -7.13
CA LYS A 296 -10.99 -20.97 -6.78
C LYS A 296 -10.02 -19.80 -6.77
N TYR A 297 -9.88 -19.13 -5.63
CA TYR A 297 -9.06 -17.94 -5.46
C TYR A 297 -7.65 -18.19 -4.92
N GLY A 298 -7.19 -19.44 -4.91
CA GLY A 298 -5.87 -19.84 -4.38
C GLY A 298 -5.94 -20.26 -2.92
N LYS A 299 -4.87 -19.98 -2.16
CA LYS A 299 -4.70 -20.45 -0.78
C LYS A 299 -5.84 -20.03 0.15
N LYS A 300 -6.43 -18.85 -0.06
CA LYS A 300 -7.51 -18.33 0.79
C LYS A 300 -8.84 -19.09 0.67
N THR A 301 -9.04 -19.84 -0.41
CA THR A 301 -10.21 -20.70 -0.65
C THR A 301 -9.85 -22.19 -0.66
N GLY A 302 -8.60 -22.54 -0.36
CA GLY A 302 -8.12 -23.93 -0.38
C GLY A 302 -7.82 -24.49 -1.78
N GLU A 303 -8.09 -23.74 -2.85
CA GLU A 303 -7.85 -24.18 -4.23
C GLU A 303 -7.72 -22.98 -5.18
N GLY A 304 -6.75 -23.09 -6.09
CA GLY A 304 -6.50 -22.18 -7.22
C GLY A 304 -5.88 -22.97 -8.37
N PHE A 305 -4.65 -22.63 -8.76
CA PHE A 305 -3.83 -23.47 -9.65
C PHE A 305 -3.41 -24.78 -8.98
N TYR A 306 -3.21 -24.75 -7.66
CA TYR A 306 -2.95 -25.91 -6.82
C TYR A 306 -4.06 -26.09 -5.78
N LYS A 307 -4.09 -27.28 -5.16
CA LYS A 307 -4.96 -27.59 -4.02
C LYS A 307 -4.20 -27.45 -2.72
N TYR A 308 -4.81 -26.79 -1.75
CA TYR A 308 -4.27 -26.52 -0.43
C TYR A 308 -5.14 -27.18 0.65
N LYS A 309 -4.50 -27.59 1.75
CA LYS A 309 -5.15 -28.18 2.91
C LYS A 309 -5.48 -27.11 3.94
#